data_AF-A0A8B9S8Z3-F1
#
_entry.id   AF-A0A8B9S8Z3-F1
#
_cell.length_a   1.000
_cell.length_b   1.000
_cell.length_c   1.000
_cell.angle_alpha   90.00
_cell.angle_beta   90.00
_cell.angle_gamma   90.00
#
_symmetry.space_group_name_H-M   'P 1'
#
loop_
_entity.id
_entity.type
_entity.pdbx_description
1 polymer ?
#
loop_
_entity_poly.entity_id
_entity_poly.type
_entity_poly.pdbx_seq_one_letter_code
_entity_poly.pdbx_strand_id
1 'polypeptide(L)'
;MCPPATFARPVPPEIQSVRDFPPELVVEAAVRCVRVVRPALGAPLSTLLPPGMSARFRLASDLASACQELGFGGDVGYQTFLYSSEHDTRRLLLFLVEKLPRDEAGGGAEPPGKSGALLRAIGACIRDQLGTPWVPPNCRTPRLQRLQGTSYLQPFSTCPLVLPHTGGPPELQEYFRGAAPPVPAQPPRPAGAPPALLETHAAQLSARHDWEAEWGGAGLASRLPPQEYVGRKRLRARLRALESLRQACPPRPHGPPEGPLDPAWLQGAFGAGGGAGGALPKGSRFTRTQHLTHKQDPQVLLQQVQAAVETLPPSKGSEEAPGMRQAGEEASLEATLAQLEAAIEGRRGEARAAQLGLAQVEAEVRQGHLALGGRQDALRLKARALELLPDAHGNMAKLQVGWGVPGGGQVWGLLDSLGVTGARL
;
A
#
# COMPACT_ATOMS: atom_id res chain seq x y z
N MET A 1 27.16 -46.11 6.62
CA MET A 1 27.90 -44.88 6.28
C MET A 1 27.69 -44.62 4.80
N CYS A 2 26.74 -43.77 4.44
CA CYS A 2 26.60 -43.31 3.06
C CYS A 2 27.79 -42.38 2.76
N PRO A 3 28.47 -42.52 1.61
CA PRO A 3 29.57 -41.63 1.28
C PRO A 3 29.05 -40.19 1.13
N PRO A 4 29.86 -39.18 1.52
CA PRO A 4 29.48 -37.78 1.40
C PRO A 4 29.21 -37.43 -0.06
N ALA A 5 28.20 -36.59 -0.29
CA ALA A 5 27.92 -35.99 -1.58
C ALA A 5 29.20 -35.37 -2.14
N THR A 6 29.79 -36.04 -3.13
CA THR A 6 31.04 -35.64 -3.73
C THR A 6 30.74 -34.43 -4.60
N PHE A 7 31.10 -33.25 -4.09
CA PHE A 7 30.97 -31.97 -4.77
C PHE A 7 31.28 -32.12 -6.26
N ALA A 8 30.37 -31.63 -7.10
CA ALA A 8 30.53 -31.63 -8.54
C ALA A 8 31.84 -30.94 -8.90
N ARG A 9 32.65 -31.57 -9.77
CA ARG A 9 33.79 -30.89 -10.36
C ARG A 9 33.25 -29.71 -11.18
N PRO A 10 33.65 -28.47 -10.89
CA PRO A 10 33.20 -27.33 -11.69
C PRO A 10 33.73 -27.48 -13.12
N VAL A 11 32.87 -27.16 -14.09
CA VAL A 11 33.30 -27.07 -15.49
C VAL A 11 34.35 -25.95 -15.59
N PRO A 12 35.56 -26.22 -16.09
CA PRO A 12 36.60 -25.20 -16.24
C PRO A 12 36.11 -23.99 -17.07
N PRO A 13 36.48 -22.75 -16.70
CA PRO A 13 36.00 -21.54 -17.36
C PRO A 13 36.48 -21.41 -18.82
N GLU A 14 37.45 -22.21 -19.25
CA GLU A 14 37.95 -22.26 -20.63
C GLU A 14 36.98 -22.97 -21.60
N ILE A 15 36.05 -23.77 -21.08
CA ILE A 15 35.09 -24.54 -21.87
C ILE A 15 33.85 -23.67 -22.13
N GLN A 16 33.69 -23.18 -23.37
CA GLN A 16 32.57 -22.30 -23.75
C GLN A 16 31.45 -23.05 -24.49
N SER A 17 31.69 -24.26 -24.97
CA SER A 17 30.72 -25.07 -25.71
C SER A 17 30.88 -26.57 -25.42
N VAL A 18 29.83 -27.35 -25.71
CA VAL A 18 29.81 -28.83 -25.59
C VAL A 18 30.91 -29.48 -26.44
N ARG A 19 31.33 -28.83 -27.54
CA ARG A 19 32.43 -29.30 -28.39
C ARG A 19 33.78 -29.33 -27.67
N ASP A 20 33.94 -28.51 -26.64
CA ASP A 20 35.19 -28.37 -25.89
C ASP A 20 35.23 -29.34 -24.68
N PHE A 21 34.26 -30.25 -24.57
CA PHE A 21 34.16 -31.19 -23.46
C PHE A 21 35.18 -32.32 -23.63
N PRO A 22 36.11 -32.50 -22.66
CA PRO A 22 36.99 -33.65 -22.69
C PRO A 22 36.21 -34.93 -22.37
N PRO A 23 36.64 -36.10 -22.87
CA PRO A 23 35.95 -37.38 -22.67
C PRO A 23 35.82 -37.74 -21.18
N GLU A 24 36.77 -37.32 -20.35
CA GLU A 24 36.70 -37.47 -18.90
C GLU A 24 35.46 -36.77 -18.31
N LEU A 25 35.13 -35.58 -18.79
CA LEU A 25 34.00 -34.78 -18.31
C LEU A 25 32.66 -35.34 -18.82
N VAL A 26 32.62 -35.82 -20.06
CA VAL A 26 31.42 -36.47 -20.64
C VAL A 26 31.08 -37.75 -19.87
N VAL A 27 32.09 -38.60 -19.60
CA VAL A 27 31.91 -39.83 -18.83
C VAL A 27 31.50 -39.54 -17.40
N GLU A 28 32.17 -38.59 -16.73
CA GLU A 28 31.84 -38.21 -15.37
C GLU A 28 30.40 -37.68 -15.27
N ALA A 29 30.00 -36.78 -16.17
CA ALA A 29 28.66 -36.21 -16.21
C ALA A 29 27.60 -37.29 -16.44
N ALA A 30 27.83 -38.18 -17.41
CA ALA A 30 26.90 -39.26 -17.72
C ALA A 30 26.75 -40.25 -16.56
N VAL A 31 27.85 -40.72 -15.95
CA VAL A 31 27.80 -41.62 -14.79
C VAL A 31 27.07 -40.98 -13.61
N ARG A 32 27.33 -39.69 -13.34
CA ARG A 32 26.62 -38.95 -12.27
C ARG A 32 25.12 -38.86 -12.56
N CYS A 33 24.72 -38.54 -13.79
CA CYS A 33 23.30 -38.50 -14.16
C CYS A 33 22.65 -39.88 -14.01
N VAL A 34 23.28 -40.94 -14.53
CA VAL A 34 22.77 -42.33 -14.42
C VAL A 34 22.61 -42.72 -12.95
N ARG A 35 23.54 -42.38 -12.07
CA ARG A 35 23.42 -42.64 -10.61
C ARG A 35 22.23 -41.94 -9.97
N VAL A 36 21.91 -40.73 -10.41
CA VAL A 36 20.76 -39.97 -9.88
C VAL A 36 19.44 -40.52 -10.44
N VAL A 37 19.40 -40.86 -11.72
CA VAL A 37 18.18 -41.37 -12.38
C VAL A 37 17.86 -42.81 -11.95
N ARG A 38 18.87 -43.69 -11.95
CA ARG A 38 18.73 -45.10 -11.55
C ARG A 38 20.01 -45.58 -10.83
N PRO A 39 20.06 -45.51 -9.49
CA PRO A 39 21.24 -45.86 -8.71
C PRO A 39 21.79 -47.26 -8.98
N ALA A 40 20.92 -48.24 -9.24
CA ALA A 40 21.31 -49.62 -9.52
C ALA A 40 22.22 -49.75 -10.76
N LEU A 41 21.98 -48.95 -11.81
CA LEU A 41 22.80 -48.96 -13.03
C LEU A 41 24.07 -48.12 -12.89
N GLY A 42 24.02 -47.04 -12.10
CA GLY A 42 25.14 -46.13 -11.94
C GLY A 42 26.15 -46.53 -10.85
N ALA A 43 25.78 -47.37 -9.89
CA ALA A 43 26.64 -47.83 -8.80
C ALA A 43 27.92 -48.56 -9.26
N PRO A 44 27.88 -49.51 -10.23
CA PRO A 44 29.09 -50.22 -10.66
C PRO A 44 30.03 -49.37 -11.54
N LEU A 45 29.55 -48.25 -12.09
CA LEU A 45 30.32 -47.42 -13.02
C LEU A 45 31.22 -46.44 -12.26
N SER A 46 32.48 -46.32 -12.69
CA SER A 46 33.41 -45.32 -12.14
C SER A 46 33.15 -43.93 -12.75
N THR A 47 33.19 -42.88 -11.93
CA THR A 47 33.14 -41.49 -12.40
C THR A 47 34.46 -41.00 -12.97
N LEU A 48 35.54 -41.78 -12.80
CA LEU A 48 36.87 -41.48 -13.32
C LEU A 48 37.19 -42.39 -14.50
N LEU A 49 37.64 -41.78 -15.60
CA LEU A 49 38.08 -42.49 -16.79
C LEU A 49 39.46 -43.14 -16.54
N PRO A 50 39.60 -44.48 -16.65
CA PRO A 50 40.88 -45.15 -16.41
C PRO A 50 41.98 -44.72 -17.39
N PRO A 51 43.28 -44.83 -17.05
CA PRO A 51 44.36 -44.49 -17.97
C PRO A 51 44.55 -45.51 -19.11
N GLY A 52 44.18 -46.79 -18.90
CA GLY A 52 44.37 -47.86 -19.88
C GLY A 52 43.21 -47.97 -20.88
N MET A 53 43.53 -48.08 -22.18
CA MET A 53 42.53 -48.12 -23.27
C MET A 53 41.52 -49.26 -23.16
N SER A 54 41.93 -50.45 -22.74
CA SER A 54 41.01 -51.59 -22.55
C SER A 54 40.02 -51.38 -21.38
N ALA A 55 40.44 -50.65 -20.34
CA ALA A 55 39.57 -50.29 -19.23
C ALA A 55 38.62 -49.14 -19.61
N ARG A 56 39.09 -48.18 -20.42
CA ARG A 56 38.24 -47.13 -21.01
C ARG A 56 37.15 -47.71 -21.89
N PHE A 57 37.49 -48.68 -22.75
CA PHE A 57 36.52 -49.35 -23.61
C PHE A 57 35.43 -50.06 -22.81
N ARG A 58 35.81 -50.84 -21.78
CA ARG A 58 34.85 -51.55 -20.92
C ARG A 58 33.91 -50.58 -20.22
N LEU A 59 34.46 -49.57 -19.54
CA LEU A 59 33.67 -48.56 -18.84
C LEU A 59 32.71 -47.81 -19.78
N ALA A 60 33.19 -47.41 -20.95
CA ALA A 60 32.37 -46.71 -21.94
C ALA A 60 31.28 -47.62 -22.53
N SER A 61 31.55 -48.92 -22.68
CA SER A 61 30.56 -49.90 -23.12
C SER A 61 29.50 -50.18 -22.06
N ASP A 62 29.90 -50.32 -20.79
CA ASP A 62 29.00 -50.52 -19.66
C ASP A 62 28.14 -49.27 -19.40
N LEU A 63 28.69 -48.09 -19.62
CA LEU A 63 27.94 -46.84 -19.55
C LEU A 63 26.96 -46.70 -20.73
N ALA A 64 27.36 -47.12 -21.92
CA ALA A 64 26.48 -47.15 -23.09
C ALA A 64 25.27 -48.08 -22.86
N SER A 65 25.49 -49.30 -22.36
CA SER A 65 24.40 -50.22 -22.04
C SER A 65 23.47 -49.66 -20.95
N ALA A 66 24.02 -49.03 -19.91
CA ALA A 66 23.22 -48.36 -18.89
C ALA A 66 22.34 -47.24 -19.47
N CYS A 67 22.85 -46.45 -20.43
CA CYS A 67 22.07 -45.43 -21.13
C CYS A 67 20.99 -46.04 -22.04
N GLN A 68 21.27 -47.16 -22.70
CA GLN A 68 20.26 -47.89 -23.49
C GLN A 68 19.14 -48.45 -22.60
N GLU A 69 19.47 -49.00 -21.43
CA GLU A 69 18.50 -49.48 -20.44
C GLU A 69 17.66 -48.37 -19.79
N LEU A 70 18.16 -47.12 -19.82
CA LEU A 70 17.37 -45.93 -19.45
C LEU A 70 16.36 -45.53 -20.54
N GLY A 71 16.45 -46.13 -21.73
CA GLY A 71 15.57 -45.84 -22.86
C GLY A 71 16.11 -44.76 -23.80
N PHE A 72 17.44 -44.64 -23.94
CA PHE A 72 18.02 -43.74 -24.94
C PHE A 72 17.70 -44.24 -26.36
N GLY A 73 16.94 -43.45 -27.12
CA GLY A 73 16.40 -43.85 -28.42
C GLY A 73 17.35 -43.74 -29.62
N GLY A 74 18.67 -43.66 -29.39
CA GLY A 74 19.68 -43.58 -30.45
C GLY A 74 20.83 -44.55 -30.22
N ASP A 75 21.66 -44.76 -31.26
CA ASP A 75 22.85 -45.61 -31.17
C ASP A 75 23.88 -44.96 -30.25
N VAL A 76 24.00 -45.47 -29.02
CA VAL A 76 25.03 -45.08 -28.06
C VAL A 76 26.00 -46.24 -27.88
N GLY A 77 27.29 -45.97 -28.04
CA GLY A 77 28.35 -46.96 -27.88
C GLY A 77 29.59 -46.34 -27.21
N TYR A 78 30.65 -47.14 -27.05
CA TYR A 78 31.90 -46.65 -26.45
C TYR A 78 32.48 -45.45 -27.21
N GLN A 79 32.25 -45.38 -28.53
CA GLN A 79 32.71 -44.31 -29.40
C GLN A 79 32.11 -42.95 -28.99
N THR A 80 30.85 -42.93 -28.58
CA THR A 80 30.14 -41.72 -28.14
C THR A 80 30.80 -41.07 -26.92
N PHE A 81 31.41 -41.87 -26.05
CA PHE A 81 32.08 -41.39 -24.84
C PHE A 81 33.56 -41.09 -25.05
N LEU A 82 34.27 -41.93 -25.80
CA LEU A 82 35.72 -41.79 -25.98
C LEU A 82 36.11 -40.85 -27.13
N TYR A 83 35.23 -40.70 -28.12
CA TYR A 83 35.44 -39.89 -29.33
C TYR A 83 34.18 -39.06 -29.58
N SER A 84 33.80 -38.30 -28.56
CA SER A 84 32.52 -37.60 -28.47
C SER A 84 32.32 -36.64 -29.64
N SER A 85 31.24 -36.81 -30.40
CA SER A 85 30.78 -35.82 -31.36
C SER A 85 29.92 -34.78 -30.65
N GLU A 86 29.95 -33.53 -31.10
CA GLU A 86 29.12 -32.46 -30.49
C GLU A 86 27.62 -32.80 -30.54
N HIS A 87 27.19 -33.41 -31.64
CA HIS A 87 25.79 -33.81 -31.85
C HIS A 87 25.37 -34.90 -30.85
N ASP A 88 26.15 -35.96 -30.74
CA ASP A 88 25.79 -37.11 -29.91
C ASP A 88 25.91 -36.77 -28.42
N THR A 89 26.94 -36.00 -28.03
CA THR A 89 27.12 -35.53 -26.65
C THR A 89 25.96 -34.66 -26.21
N ARG A 90 25.51 -33.73 -27.06
CA ARG A 90 24.36 -32.86 -26.76
C ARG A 90 23.07 -33.66 -26.60
N ARG A 91 22.81 -34.62 -27.50
CA ARG A 91 21.62 -35.48 -27.44
C ARG A 91 21.62 -36.33 -26.18
N LEU A 92 22.77 -36.92 -25.84
CA LEU A 92 22.94 -37.72 -24.65
C LEU A 92 22.71 -36.90 -23.37
N LEU A 93 23.35 -35.73 -23.25
CA LEU A 93 23.22 -34.89 -22.07
C LEU A 93 21.79 -34.34 -21.92
N LEU A 94 21.14 -33.93 -23.02
CA LEU A 94 19.74 -33.50 -22.99
C LEU A 94 18.83 -34.63 -22.49
N PHE A 95 18.96 -35.84 -23.05
CA PHE A 95 18.21 -37.00 -22.59
C PHE A 95 18.41 -37.26 -21.09
N LEU A 96 19.67 -37.26 -20.63
CA LEU A 96 19.97 -37.52 -19.23
C LEU A 96 19.40 -36.43 -18.31
N VAL A 97 19.49 -35.16 -18.71
CA VAL A 97 18.92 -34.02 -17.97
C VAL A 97 17.39 -34.08 -17.93
N GLU A 98 16.73 -34.47 -19.02
CA GLU A 98 15.28 -34.67 -19.05
C GLU A 98 14.81 -35.75 -18.09
N LYS A 99 15.64 -36.77 -17.86
CA LYS A 99 15.36 -37.88 -16.94
C LYS A 99 15.75 -37.59 -15.50
N LEU A 100 16.48 -36.50 -15.23
CA LEU A 100 16.77 -36.10 -13.85
C LEU A 100 15.47 -35.79 -13.12
N PRO A 101 15.35 -36.17 -11.83
CA PRO A 101 14.22 -35.78 -11.01
C PRO A 101 14.15 -34.24 -11.00
N ARG A 102 13.07 -33.69 -11.56
CA ARG A 102 12.76 -32.27 -11.43
C ARG A 102 12.38 -32.02 -9.99
N ASP A 103 12.80 -30.87 -9.45
CA ASP A 103 12.58 -30.43 -8.06
C ASP A 103 11.10 -30.09 -7.76
N GLU A 104 10.19 -30.96 -8.21
CA GLU A 104 8.77 -30.91 -7.96
C GLU A 104 8.42 -32.14 -7.09
N ALA A 105 7.89 -31.84 -5.90
CA ALA A 105 7.50 -32.77 -4.83
C ALA A 105 8.64 -33.24 -3.90
N GLY A 106 8.43 -32.98 -2.62
CA GLY A 106 9.39 -33.25 -1.55
C GLY A 106 9.83 -34.70 -1.52
N GLY A 107 11.14 -34.88 -1.31
CA GLY A 107 11.80 -36.17 -1.21
C GLY A 107 11.04 -37.14 -0.30
N GLY A 108 10.48 -38.17 -0.92
CA GLY A 108 10.10 -39.39 -0.23
C GLY A 108 11.34 -40.17 0.21
N ALA A 109 11.17 -40.89 1.33
CA ALA A 109 12.06 -41.92 1.87
C ALA A 109 13.28 -41.49 2.71
N GLU A 110 13.07 -40.67 3.75
CA GLU A 110 13.72 -40.87 5.06
C GLU A 110 12.93 -40.07 6.13
N PRO A 111 12.66 -40.61 7.35
CA PRO A 111 12.17 -39.77 8.43
C PRO A 111 13.28 -38.73 8.70
N PRO A 112 13.03 -37.43 8.49
CA PRO A 112 14.08 -36.44 8.70
C PRO A 112 14.56 -36.54 10.14
N GLY A 113 15.87 -36.60 10.36
CA GLY A 113 16.42 -36.29 11.67
C GLY A 113 15.86 -34.95 12.18
N LYS A 114 15.90 -34.71 13.50
CA LYS A 114 15.35 -33.48 14.13
C LYS A 114 15.79 -32.18 13.42
N SER A 115 17.02 -32.16 12.91
CA SER A 115 17.59 -31.06 12.09
C SER A 115 16.92 -30.91 10.72
N GLY A 116 16.61 -32.01 10.02
CA GLY A 116 15.90 -31.97 8.74
C GLY A 116 14.46 -31.48 8.89
N ALA A 117 13.78 -31.86 9.98
CA ALA A 117 12.44 -31.35 10.30
C ALA A 117 12.47 -29.83 10.55
N LEU A 118 13.47 -29.34 11.30
CA LEU A 118 13.67 -27.91 11.52
C LEU A 118 13.96 -27.16 10.22
N LEU A 119 14.87 -27.65 9.37
CA LEU A 119 15.18 -27.01 8.08
C LEU A 119 13.97 -26.94 7.16
N ARG A 120 13.12 -27.99 7.15
CA ARG A 120 11.85 -27.96 6.41
C ARG A 120 10.85 -26.96 6.99
N ALA A 121 10.76 -26.86 8.32
CA ALA A 121 9.92 -25.88 8.99
C ALA A 121 10.39 -24.45 8.70
N ILE A 122 11.70 -24.20 8.72
CA ILE A 122 12.30 -22.91 8.34
C ILE A 122 11.98 -22.61 6.88
N GLY A 123 12.22 -23.54 5.96
CA GLY A 123 11.93 -23.36 4.54
C GLY A 123 10.44 -23.11 4.26
N ALA A 124 9.54 -23.78 4.98
CA ALA A 124 8.10 -23.52 4.90
C ALA A 124 7.73 -22.12 5.40
N CYS A 125 8.31 -21.69 6.53
CA CYS A 125 8.09 -20.35 7.08
C CYS A 125 8.60 -19.26 6.14
N ILE A 126 9.78 -19.44 5.53
CA ILE A 126 10.33 -18.51 4.53
C ILE A 126 9.41 -18.43 3.31
N ARG A 127 8.94 -19.57 2.79
CA ARG A 127 7.99 -19.57 1.66
C ARG A 127 6.66 -18.88 2.00
N ASP A 128 6.12 -19.09 3.19
CA ASP A 128 4.90 -18.40 3.67
C ASP A 128 5.11 -16.88 3.76
N GLN A 129 6.27 -16.45 4.30
CA GLN A 129 6.62 -15.03 4.38
C GLN A 129 6.84 -14.39 3.01
N LEU A 130 7.51 -15.08 2.09
CA LEU A 130 7.75 -14.61 0.73
C LEU A 130 6.48 -14.62 -0.15
N GLY A 131 5.55 -15.54 0.12
CA GLY A 131 4.25 -15.59 -0.54
C GLY A 131 3.25 -14.54 -0.05
N THR A 132 3.58 -13.81 1.02
CA THR A 132 2.71 -12.78 1.59
C THR A 132 2.72 -11.52 0.70
N PRO A 133 1.56 -11.03 0.22
CA PRO A 133 1.53 -9.82 -0.60
C PRO A 133 1.97 -8.60 0.21
N TRP A 134 2.73 -7.72 -0.44
CA TRP A 134 3.04 -6.42 0.16
C TRP A 134 1.75 -5.60 0.27
N VAL A 135 1.47 -5.10 1.47
CA VAL A 135 0.37 -4.16 1.73
C VAL A 135 0.90 -2.94 2.49
N PRO A 136 0.33 -1.74 2.23
CA PRO A 136 0.68 -0.53 2.96
C PRO A 136 0.52 -0.71 4.48
N PRO A 137 1.35 -0.05 5.32
CA PRO A 137 1.32 -0.21 6.78
C PRO A 137 -0.07 -0.07 7.42
N ASN A 138 -0.88 0.86 6.90
CA ASN A 138 -2.22 1.14 7.40
C ASN A 138 -3.26 0.07 7.03
N CYS A 139 -2.95 -0.79 6.05
CA CYS A 139 -3.83 -1.85 5.57
C CYS A 139 -3.44 -3.23 6.13
N ARG A 140 -2.40 -3.30 6.96
CA ARG A 140 -1.89 -4.56 7.52
C ARG A 140 -2.79 -5.09 8.60
N THR A 141 -3.13 -6.37 8.52
CA THR A 141 -3.77 -7.10 9.62
C THR A 141 -2.77 -7.31 10.77
N PRO A 142 -3.24 -7.55 12.01
CA PRO A 142 -2.35 -7.83 13.15
C PRO A 142 -1.37 -8.98 12.92
N ARG A 143 -1.77 -9.98 12.13
CA ARG A 143 -0.89 -11.08 11.70
C ARG A 143 0.26 -10.58 10.82
N LEU A 144 -0.05 -9.77 9.80
CA LEU A 144 0.95 -9.20 8.89
C LEU A 144 1.89 -8.23 9.62
N GLN A 145 1.36 -7.43 10.56
CA GLN A 145 2.17 -6.53 11.38
C GLN A 145 3.22 -7.28 12.21
N ARG A 146 2.87 -8.45 12.78
CA ARG A 146 3.85 -9.27 13.51
C ARG A 146 4.87 -9.92 12.60
N LEU A 147 4.44 -10.48 11.46
CA LEU A 147 5.33 -11.11 10.49
C LEU A 147 6.35 -10.13 9.91
N GLN A 148 5.95 -8.87 9.69
CA GLN A 148 6.79 -7.84 9.08
C GLN A 148 7.46 -6.92 10.12
N GLY A 149 7.34 -7.21 11.42
CA GLY A 149 7.95 -6.41 12.48
C GLY A 149 7.39 -4.99 12.62
N THR A 150 6.18 -4.74 12.11
CA THR A 150 5.58 -3.40 12.08
C THR A 150 4.47 -3.19 13.11
N SER A 151 4.34 -4.08 14.10
CA SER A 151 3.36 -3.94 15.19
C SER A 151 3.57 -2.70 16.06
N TYR A 152 4.80 -2.16 16.09
CA TYR A 152 5.14 -0.96 16.86
C TYR A 152 5.17 0.31 16.01
N LEU A 153 4.93 0.21 14.70
CA LEU A 153 4.86 1.41 13.86
C LEU A 153 3.59 2.18 14.17
N GLN A 154 3.75 3.46 14.47
CA GLN A 154 2.65 4.39 14.60
C GLN A 154 2.52 5.20 13.30
N PRO A 155 1.29 5.49 12.84
CA PRO A 155 1.08 6.42 11.73
C PRO A 155 1.75 7.76 12.05
N PHE A 156 2.58 8.25 11.13
CA PHE A 156 3.12 9.60 11.23
C PHE A 156 2.00 10.59 10.93
N SER A 157 1.52 11.27 11.97
CA SER A 157 0.48 12.29 11.88
C SER A 157 0.96 13.54 12.59
N THR A 158 0.88 14.67 11.89
CA THR A 158 1.29 15.98 12.40
C THR A 158 0.07 16.86 12.57
N CYS A 159 0.18 17.86 13.44
CA CYS A 159 -0.79 18.93 13.56
C CYS A 159 -0.06 20.27 13.73
N PRO A 160 -0.66 21.40 13.30
CA PRO A 160 -0.07 22.71 13.54
C PRO A 160 0.06 22.95 15.05
N LEU A 161 1.27 23.28 15.51
CA LEU A 161 1.50 23.66 16.90
C LEU A 161 1.51 25.18 17.04
N VAL A 162 0.87 25.65 18.11
CA VAL A 162 0.89 27.05 18.52
C VAL A 162 2.00 27.22 19.54
N LEU A 163 3.17 27.64 19.07
CA LEU A 163 4.33 27.87 19.91
C LEU A 163 4.32 29.30 20.49
N PRO A 164 4.78 29.50 21.73
CA PRO A 164 4.96 30.85 22.27
C PRO A 164 6.02 31.59 21.46
N HIS A 165 5.70 32.80 21.02
CA HIS A 165 6.62 33.66 20.28
C HIS A 165 7.17 34.74 21.21
N THR A 166 8.48 34.97 21.15
CA THR A 166 9.11 36.10 21.84
C THR A 166 8.84 37.38 21.04
N GLY A 167 7.90 38.19 21.52
CA GLY A 167 7.46 39.41 20.85
C GLY A 167 6.06 39.26 20.26
N GLY A 168 5.21 40.23 20.57
CA GLY A 168 3.80 40.23 20.19
C GLY A 168 3.00 41.19 21.09
N PRO A 169 1.75 41.46 20.70
CA PRO A 169 0.88 42.32 21.48
C PRO A 169 0.57 41.68 22.86
N PRO A 170 0.29 42.47 23.91
CA PRO A 170 0.14 41.97 25.28
C PRO A 170 -0.94 40.89 25.42
N GLU A 171 -2.00 40.96 24.62
CA GLU A 171 -3.11 39.99 24.59
C GLU A 171 -2.62 38.58 24.18
N LEU A 172 -1.64 38.52 23.29
CA LEU A 172 -1.04 37.25 22.86
C LEU A 172 -0.19 36.64 23.97
N GLN A 173 0.49 37.45 24.78
CA GLN A 173 1.22 36.97 25.96
C GLN A 173 0.26 36.42 27.03
N GLU A 174 -0.88 37.07 27.22
CA GLU A 174 -1.92 36.62 28.15
C GLU A 174 -2.56 35.30 27.68
N TYR A 175 -2.84 35.17 26.38
CA TYR A 175 -3.27 33.91 25.77
C TYR A 175 -2.31 32.75 26.09
N PHE A 176 -1.01 32.93 25.89
CA PHE A 176 -0.01 31.90 26.20
C PHE A 176 0.18 31.62 27.70
N ARG A 177 -0.15 32.58 28.57
CA ARG A 177 -0.03 32.43 30.03
C ARG A 177 -1.22 31.68 30.64
N GLY A 178 -2.43 31.86 30.11
CA GLY A 178 -3.65 31.33 30.75
C GLY A 178 -4.54 30.44 29.88
N ALA A 179 -4.63 30.69 28.58
CA ALA A 179 -5.64 30.05 27.71
C ALA A 179 -5.06 28.99 26.75
N ALA A 180 -3.78 29.10 26.38
CA ALA A 180 -3.14 28.16 25.48
C ALA A 180 -2.75 26.85 26.20
N PRO A 181 -3.14 25.67 25.69
CA PRO A 181 -2.66 24.41 26.24
C PRO A 181 -1.15 24.26 26.03
N PRO A 182 -0.43 23.61 26.97
CA PRO A 182 0.99 23.36 26.81
C PRO A 182 1.25 22.50 25.58
N VAL A 183 2.39 22.71 24.91
CA VAL A 183 2.71 22.10 23.60
C VAL A 183 2.48 20.58 23.53
N PRO A 184 2.84 19.76 24.54
CA PRO A 184 2.56 18.32 24.53
C PRO A 184 1.08 17.94 24.58
N ALA A 185 0.21 18.87 25.03
CA ALA A 185 -1.23 18.69 25.15
C ALA A 185 -2.03 19.33 24.00
N GLN A 186 -1.37 20.01 23.06
CA GLN A 186 -2.04 20.58 21.87
C GLN A 186 -2.51 19.51 20.87
N PRO A 187 -1.75 18.43 20.59
CA PRO A 187 -2.22 17.37 19.71
C PRO A 187 -3.38 16.58 20.32
N PRO A 188 -4.34 16.09 19.51
CA PRO A 188 -5.46 15.28 19.99
C PRO A 188 -5.02 13.93 20.59
N ARG A 189 -3.79 13.47 20.26
CA ARG A 189 -3.19 12.24 20.78
C ARG A 189 -1.79 12.55 21.32
N PRO A 190 -1.40 12.05 22.51
CA PRO A 190 -0.08 12.30 23.08
C PRO A 190 1.09 11.87 22.18
N ALA A 191 0.92 10.76 21.44
CA ALA A 191 1.90 10.26 20.48
C ALA A 191 2.13 11.19 19.27
N GLY A 192 1.25 12.18 19.05
CA GLY A 192 1.35 13.17 17.98
C GLY A 192 2.24 14.38 18.31
N ALA A 193 2.68 14.55 19.56
CA ALA A 193 3.51 15.70 19.93
C ALA A 193 4.91 15.68 19.27
N PRO A 194 5.67 14.57 19.29
CA PRO A 194 6.96 14.51 18.61
C PRO A 194 6.89 14.81 17.10
N PRO A 195 6.01 14.17 16.29
CA PRO A 195 5.95 14.46 14.87
C PRO A 195 5.48 15.90 14.58
N ALA A 196 4.54 16.44 15.36
CA ALA A 196 4.10 17.82 15.22
C ALA A 196 5.23 18.83 15.55
N LEU A 197 6.06 18.55 16.56
CA LEU A 197 7.23 19.36 16.89
C LEU A 197 8.29 19.29 15.79
N LEU A 198 8.58 18.10 15.27
CA LEU A 198 9.53 17.90 14.17
C LEU A 198 9.10 18.66 12.91
N GLU A 199 7.83 18.55 12.52
CA GLU A 199 7.28 19.25 11.37
C GLU A 199 7.32 20.77 11.56
N THR A 200 6.92 21.26 12.74
CA THR A 200 6.96 22.69 13.06
C THR A 200 8.38 23.23 13.00
N HIS A 201 9.36 22.49 13.55
CA HIS A 201 10.76 22.87 13.50
C HIS A 201 11.34 22.79 12.08
N ALA A 202 11.01 21.76 11.32
CA ALA A 202 11.43 21.61 9.92
C ALA A 202 10.90 22.79 9.08
N ALA A 203 9.62 23.14 9.24
CA ALA A 203 9.01 24.28 8.57
C ALA A 203 9.69 25.62 8.95
N GLN A 204 10.05 25.82 10.23
CA GLN A 204 10.79 26.99 10.67
C GLN A 204 12.19 27.07 10.06
N LEU A 205 12.92 25.95 10.00
CA LEU A 205 14.24 25.89 9.37
C LEU A 205 14.17 26.15 7.87
N SER A 206 13.23 25.51 7.18
CA SER A 206 13.00 25.74 5.74
C SER A 206 12.65 27.20 5.47
N ALA A 207 11.73 27.80 6.26
CA ALA A 207 11.37 29.20 6.11
C ALA A 207 12.56 30.15 6.34
N ARG A 208 13.46 29.82 7.28
CA ARG A 208 14.70 30.59 7.50
C ARG A 208 15.65 30.46 6.32
N HIS A 209 15.87 29.24 5.83
CA HIS A 209 16.76 29.01 4.70
C HIS A 209 16.26 29.67 3.41
N ASP A 210 14.95 29.54 3.13
CA ASP A 210 14.29 30.19 2.00
C ASP A 210 14.41 31.70 2.10
N TRP A 211 14.23 32.25 3.31
CA TRP A 211 14.40 33.68 3.57
C TRP A 211 15.85 34.13 3.36
N GLU A 212 16.84 33.40 3.87
CA GLU A 212 18.26 33.73 3.71
C GLU A 212 18.68 33.70 2.23
N ALA A 213 18.26 32.67 1.50
CA ALA A 213 18.54 32.54 0.07
C ALA A 213 17.87 33.66 -0.74
N GLU A 214 16.60 33.94 -0.45
CA GLU A 214 15.86 35.00 -1.13
C GLU A 214 16.42 36.38 -0.81
N TRP A 215 16.68 36.65 0.48
CA TRP A 215 17.20 37.91 0.93
C TRP A 215 18.61 38.15 0.40
N GLY A 216 19.48 37.14 0.46
CA GLY A 216 20.85 37.20 -0.06
C GLY A 216 20.93 37.47 -1.57
N GLY A 217 19.90 37.09 -2.34
CA GLY A 217 19.81 37.37 -3.77
C GLY A 217 18.92 38.57 -4.08
N ALA A 218 17.64 38.29 -4.36
CA ALA A 218 16.68 39.29 -4.85
C ALA A 218 16.33 40.36 -3.80
N GLY A 219 16.40 40.03 -2.51
CA GLY A 219 16.16 40.97 -1.42
C GLY A 219 17.19 42.08 -1.36
N LEU A 220 18.48 41.75 -1.27
CA LEU A 220 19.58 42.72 -1.28
C LEU A 220 19.62 43.52 -2.58
N ALA A 221 19.40 42.87 -3.73
CA ALA A 221 19.33 43.54 -5.02
C ALA A 221 18.17 44.55 -5.12
N SER A 222 17.10 44.36 -4.35
CA SER A 222 15.94 45.28 -4.36
C SER A 222 16.21 46.64 -3.70
N ARG A 223 17.25 46.74 -2.85
CA ARG A 223 17.61 47.93 -2.07
C ARG A 223 16.48 48.50 -1.20
N LEU A 224 15.48 47.68 -0.88
CA LEU A 224 14.38 48.04 0.00
C LEU A 224 14.69 47.58 1.44
N PRO A 225 14.10 48.21 2.47
CA PRO A 225 14.14 47.63 3.80
C PRO A 225 13.37 46.29 3.82
N PRO A 226 13.78 45.30 4.66
CA PRO A 226 13.20 43.96 4.68
C PRO A 226 11.68 43.93 4.80
N GLN A 227 11.11 44.81 5.63
CA GLN A 227 9.66 44.88 5.87
C GLN A 227 8.89 45.30 4.62
N GLU A 228 9.40 46.29 3.88
CA GLU A 228 8.78 46.75 2.63
C GLU A 228 8.94 45.72 1.50
N TYR A 229 10.09 45.05 1.41
CA TYR A 229 10.32 43.97 0.45
C TYR A 229 9.29 42.84 0.64
N VAL A 230 9.11 42.39 1.88
CA VAL A 230 8.11 41.37 2.24
C VAL A 230 6.70 41.87 1.93
N GLY A 231 6.37 43.12 2.27
CA GLY A 231 5.08 43.73 1.97
C GLY A 231 4.76 43.75 0.47
N ARG A 232 5.70 44.23 -0.36
CA ARG A 232 5.56 44.24 -1.83
C ARG A 232 5.45 42.83 -2.40
N LYS A 233 6.21 41.86 -1.88
CA LYS A 233 6.12 40.46 -2.30
C LYS A 233 4.74 39.87 -1.98
N ARG A 234 4.23 40.06 -0.75
CA ARG A 234 2.90 39.61 -0.35
C ARG A 234 1.82 40.23 -1.24
N LEU A 235 1.91 41.52 -1.54
CA LEU A 235 0.98 42.20 -2.44
C LEU A 235 1.02 41.58 -3.85
N ARG A 236 2.21 41.38 -4.43
CA ARG A 236 2.35 40.72 -5.75
C ARG A 236 1.78 39.31 -5.76
N ALA A 237 2.02 38.52 -4.71
CA ALA A 237 1.47 37.17 -4.58
C ALA A 237 -0.06 37.19 -4.50
N ARG A 238 -0.63 38.10 -3.70
CA ARG A 238 -2.09 38.27 -3.58
C ARG A 238 -2.72 38.69 -4.91
N LEU A 239 -2.12 39.65 -5.61
CA LEU A 239 -2.60 40.09 -6.92
C LEU A 239 -2.54 38.96 -7.95
N ARG A 240 -1.45 38.16 -7.99
CA ARG A 240 -1.36 36.98 -8.84
C ARG A 240 -2.42 35.94 -8.50
N ALA A 241 -2.65 35.65 -7.23
CA ALA A 241 -3.68 34.71 -6.80
C ALA A 241 -5.09 35.18 -7.19
N LEU A 242 -5.40 36.47 -6.99
CA LEU A 242 -6.66 37.06 -7.42
C LEU A 242 -6.84 37.00 -8.94
N GLU A 243 -5.77 37.25 -9.69
CA GLU A 243 -5.77 37.15 -11.15
C GLU A 243 -6.00 35.71 -11.62
N SER A 244 -5.34 34.73 -11.00
CA SER A 244 -5.59 33.31 -11.26
C SER A 244 -7.03 32.90 -10.94
N LEU A 245 -7.60 33.41 -9.84
CA LEU A 245 -9.01 33.17 -9.50
C LEU A 245 -9.97 33.81 -10.53
N ARG A 246 -9.68 35.02 -11.00
CA ARG A 246 -10.45 35.69 -12.06
C ARG A 246 -10.39 34.94 -13.39
N GLN A 247 -9.23 34.36 -13.73
CA GLN A 247 -9.07 33.54 -14.93
C GLN A 247 -9.80 32.20 -14.81
N ALA A 248 -9.82 31.61 -13.61
CA ALA A 248 -10.57 30.38 -13.34
C ALA A 248 -12.10 30.61 -13.24
N CYS A 249 -12.51 31.82 -12.85
CA CYS A 249 -13.91 32.26 -12.73
C CYS A 249 -14.14 33.51 -13.58
N PRO A 250 -14.18 33.39 -14.92
CA PRO A 250 -14.43 34.55 -15.79
C PRO A 250 -15.79 35.18 -15.43
N PRO A 251 -15.92 36.52 -15.47
CA PRO A 251 -17.21 37.17 -15.28
C PRO A 251 -18.19 36.65 -16.33
N ARG A 252 -19.31 36.07 -15.88
CA ARG A 252 -20.37 35.58 -16.77
C ARG A 252 -20.93 36.77 -17.58
N PRO A 253 -21.02 36.67 -18.92
CA PRO A 253 -21.46 37.79 -19.75
C PRO A 253 -22.96 38.13 -19.63
N HIS A 254 -23.78 37.35 -18.92
CA HIS A 254 -25.19 37.67 -18.73
C HIS A 254 -25.63 37.43 -17.29
N GLY A 255 -26.21 38.46 -16.68
CA GLY A 255 -27.09 38.30 -15.52
C GLY A 255 -28.29 37.41 -15.89
N PRO A 256 -29.09 36.96 -14.90
CA PRO A 256 -30.29 36.18 -15.19
C PRO A 256 -31.17 36.95 -16.19
N PRO A 257 -31.72 36.29 -17.23
CA PRO A 257 -32.68 36.95 -18.11
C PRO A 257 -33.86 37.46 -17.27
N GLU A 258 -34.33 38.68 -17.52
CA GLU A 258 -35.55 39.20 -16.90
C GLU A 258 -36.74 38.36 -17.40
N GLY A 259 -37.09 37.33 -16.63
CA GLY A 259 -38.14 36.37 -16.96
C GLY A 259 -38.15 35.17 -16.00
N PRO A 260 -39.13 34.26 -16.11
CA PRO A 260 -39.18 33.04 -15.30
C PRO A 260 -37.88 32.24 -15.46
N LEU A 261 -37.29 31.82 -14.33
CA LEU A 261 -36.03 31.07 -14.27
C LEU A 261 -36.06 29.86 -15.20
N ASP A 262 -35.33 29.94 -16.32
CA ASP A 262 -35.17 28.86 -17.27
C ASP A 262 -34.28 27.75 -16.65
N PRO A 263 -34.77 26.50 -16.49
CA PRO A 263 -33.97 25.39 -15.98
C PRO A 263 -32.73 25.09 -16.85
N ALA A 264 -32.72 25.45 -18.13
CA ALA A 264 -31.53 25.32 -18.99
C ALA A 264 -30.41 26.29 -18.59
N TRP A 265 -30.75 27.50 -18.13
CA TRP A 265 -29.78 28.46 -17.60
C TRP A 265 -29.15 27.96 -16.30
N LEU A 266 -29.96 27.39 -15.39
CA LEU A 266 -29.47 26.81 -14.13
C LEU A 266 -28.52 25.63 -14.36
N GLN A 267 -28.79 24.80 -15.36
CA GLN A 267 -27.94 23.67 -15.71
C GLN A 267 -26.59 24.10 -16.32
N GLY A 268 -26.56 25.18 -17.11
CA GLY A 268 -25.30 25.81 -17.56
C GLY A 268 -24.58 26.61 -16.46
N ALA A 269 -25.33 27.09 -15.47
CA ALA A 269 -24.80 27.89 -14.36
C ALA A 269 -24.12 27.05 -13.27
N PHE A 270 -24.55 25.79 -13.08
CA PHE A 270 -24.03 24.88 -12.04
C PHE A 270 -23.47 23.57 -12.61
N GLY A 271 -23.67 23.29 -13.90
CA GLY A 271 -23.11 22.12 -14.57
C GLY A 271 -21.63 22.31 -14.87
N ALA A 272 -20.79 21.47 -14.26
CA ALA A 272 -19.44 21.25 -14.74
C ALA A 272 -19.49 20.64 -16.15
N GLY A 273 -19.17 21.45 -17.16
CA GLY A 273 -18.77 20.98 -18.49
C GLY A 273 -19.90 20.45 -19.37
N GLY A 274 -20.56 21.34 -20.10
CA GLY A 274 -21.45 20.96 -21.19
C GLY A 274 -21.44 22.01 -22.29
N GLY A 275 -20.49 21.91 -23.22
CA GLY A 275 -20.55 22.56 -24.53
C GLY A 275 -19.38 23.50 -24.86
N ALA A 276 -18.73 23.21 -25.99
CA ALA A 276 -17.65 23.92 -26.67
C ALA A 276 -16.23 23.75 -26.10
N GLY A 277 -15.41 23.02 -26.85
CA GLY A 277 -13.99 22.78 -26.59
C GLY A 277 -13.13 24.04 -26.67
N GLY A 278 -13.06 24.77 -25.56
CA GLY A 278 -12.01 25.73 -25.27
C GLY A 278 -10.91 25.03 -24.48
N ALA A 279 -9.72 24.93 -25.07
CA ALA A 279 -8.55 24.34 -24.46
C ALA A 279 -8.30 24.93 -23.05
N LEU A 280 -8.29 24.06 -22.03
CA LEU A 280 -7.54 24.33 -20.81
C LEU A 280 -6.11 24.68 -21.22
N PRO A 281 -5.52 25.79 -20.73
CA PRO A 281 -4.17 26.16 -21.11
C PRO A 281 -3.24 25.00 -20.75
N LYS A 282 -2.58 24.46 -21.78
CA LYS A 282 -1.52 23.45 -21.68
C LYS A 282 -0.47 23.93 -20.68
N GLY A 283 -0.60 23.49 -19.43
CA GLY A 283 0.30 23.87 -18.36
C GLY A 283 0.35 22.90 -17.17
N SER A 284 -0.47 21.85 -17.14
CA SER A 284 -0.33 20.80 -16.11
C SER A 284 0.66 19.75 -16.58
N ARG A 285 1.90 19.88 -16.09
CA ARG A 285 3.08 19.10 -16.50
C ARG A 285 3.21 17.75 -15.79
N PHE A 286 2.09 17.10 -15.45
CA PHE A 286 2.10 15.77 -14.82
C PHE A 286 0.84 14.98 -15.19
N THR A 287 0.88 14.22 -16.29
CA THR A 287 0.19 12.94 -16.45
C THR A 287 0.73 12.23 -17.69
N ARG A 288 1.70 11.35 -17.50
CA ARG A 288 2.04 10.29 -18.46
C ARG A 288 1.39 9.01 -17.94
N THR A 289 0.15 8.74 -18.33
CA THR A 289 -0.50 7.45 -18.10
C THR A 289 -0.22 6.57 -19.33
N GLN A 290 0.69 5.59 -19.18
CA GLN A 290 0.82 4.52 -20.15
C GLN A 290 -0.36 3.56 -19.98
N HIS A 291 -1.12 3.37 -21.05
CA HIS A 291 -2.24 2.45 -21.12
C HIS A 291 -1.70 1.04 -21.39
N LEU A 292 -1.63 0.17 -20.38
CA LEU A 292 -1.34 -1.25 -20.53
C LEU A 292 -2.67 -2.01 -20.59
N THR A 293 -3.17 -2.24 -21.80
CA THR A 293 -4.29 -3.17 -22.03
C THR A 293 -3.75 -4.44 -22.67
N HIS A 294 -3.49 -5.47 -21.86
CA HIS A 294 -3.32 -6.83 -22.35
C HIS A 294 -4.70 -7.49 -22.41
N LYS A 295 -5.30 -7.55 -23.61
CA LYS A 295 -6.54 -8.29 -23.85
C LYS A 295 -6.19 -9.75 -24.09
N GLN A 296 -6.60 -10.64 -23.20
CA GLN A 296 -6.70 -12.07 -23.48
C GLN A 296 -8.17 -12.40 -23.74
N ASP A 297 -8.45 -13.03 -24.88
CA ASP A 297 -9.81 -13.34 -25.30
C ASP A 297 -10.46 -14.44 -24.42
N PRO A 298 -11.72 -14.26 -24.00
CA PRO A 298 -12.43 -15.18 -23.11
C PRO A 298 -12.63 -16.57 -23.74
N GLN A 299 -12.67 -16.68 -25.07
CA GLN A 299 -12.73 -17.98 -25.76
C GLN A 299 -11.48 -18.84 -25.55
N VAL A 300 -10.28 -18.24 -25.47
CA VAL A 300 -9.02 -19.00 -25.31
C VAL A 300 -8.92 -19.62 -23.92
N LEU A 301 -9.46 -18.93 -22.91
CA LEU A 301 -9.57 -19.44 -21.54
C LEU A 301 -10.55 -20.61 -21.43
N LEU A 302 -11.72 -20.53 -22.08
CA LEU A 302 -12.70 -21.61 -22.06
C LEU A 302 -12.19 -22.89 -22.75
N GLN A 303 -11.45 -22.72 -23.85
CA GLN A 303 -10.92 -23.85 -24.61
C GLN A 303 -9.75 -24.55 -23.89
N GLN A 304 -8.95 -23.79 -23.12
CA GLN A 304 -7.91 -24.37 -22.26
C GLN A 304 -8.48 -25.13 -21.05
N VAL A 305 -9.60 -24.66 -20.49
CA VAL A 305 -10.28 -25.34 -19.38
C VAL A 305 -10.95 -26.64 -19.87
N GLN A 306 -11.55 -26.66 -21.07
CA GLN A 306 -12.15 -27.87 -21.63
C GLN A 306 -11.11 -28.94 -21.99
N ALA A 307 -9.96 -28.54 -22.55
CA ALA A 307 -8.86 -29.48 -22.84
C ALA A 307 -8.22 -30.09 -21.57
N ALA A 308 -8.25 -29.37 -20.45
CA ALA A 308 -7.78 -29.88 -19.15
C ALA A 308 -8.78 -30.87 -18.51
N VAL A 309 -10.07 -30.79 -18.86
CA VAL A 309 -11.12 -31.70 -18.37
C VAL A 309 -11.13 -33.01 -19.17
N GLU A 310 -10.79 -32.99 -20.45
CA GLU A 310 -10.78 -34.18 -21.31
C GLU A 310 -9.53 -35.07 -21.16
N THR A 311 -8.52 -34.65 -20.40
CA THR A 311 -7.24 -35.37 -20.24
C THR A 311 -7.14 -36.27 -19.00
N LEU A 312 -8.24 -36.46 -18.24
CA LEU A 312 -8.28 -37.36 -17.07
C LEU A 312 -8.91 -38.72 -17.42
N PRO A 313 -8.23 -39.86 -17.17
CA PRO A 313 -8.79 -41.18 -17.42
C PRO A 313 -9.84 -41.57 -16.35
N PRO A 314 -10.93 -42.28 -16.71
CA PRO A 314 -11.93 -42.72 -15.76
C PRO A 314 -11.41 -43.92 -14.96
N SER A 315 -11.13 -43.70 -13.68
CA SER A 315 -10.81 -44.75 -12.72
C SER A 315 -12.08 -45.51 -12.33
N LYS A 316 -12.32 -46.66 -12.98
CA LYS A 316 -13.26 -47.69 -12.49
C LYS A 316 -12.70 -48.32 -11.21
N GLY A 317 -13.42 -48.15 -10.10
CA GLY A 317 -13.16 -48.87 -8.85
C GLY A 317 -14.34 -48.79 -7.87
N SER A 318 -15.09 -49.89 -7.77
CA SER A 318 -16.04 -50.28 -6.72
C SER A 318 -17.10 -49.26 -6.29
N GLU A 319 -18.30 -49.42 -6.85
CA GLU A 319 -19.53 -48.76 -6.40
C GLU A 319 -19.87 -49.21 -4.96
N GLU A 320 -20.45 -48.31 -4.16
CA GLU A 320 -21.03 -48.46 -2.80
C GLU A 320 -20.25 -47.88 -1.59
N ALA A 321 -18.92 -47.94 -1.51
CA ALA A 321 -18.18 -47.31 -0.38
C ALA A 321 -17.71 -45.84 -0.57
N PRO A 322 -17.32 -45.36 -1.78
CA PRO A 322 -16.86 -43.98 -1.95
C PRO A 322 -17.99 -42.94 -1.99
N GLY A 323 -19.19 -43.33 -2.42
CA GLY A 323 -20.35 -42.44 -2.51
C GLY A 323 -20.83 -41.93 -1.15
N MET A 324 -20.73 -42.73 -0.10
CA MET A 324 -21.16 -42.32 1.24
C MET A 324 -20.19 -41.34 1.91
N ARG A 325 -18.90 -41.38 1.55
CA ARG A 325 -17.91 -40.36 1.97
C ARG A 325 -18.09 -39.07 1.20
N GLN A 326 -18.27 -39.14 -0.12
CA GLN A 326 -18.54 -37.98 -0.97
C GLN A 326 -19.84 -37.26 -0.56
N ALA A 327 -20.93 -38.01 -0.34
CA ALA A 327 -22.20 -37.43 0.13
C ALA A 327 -22.08 -36.81 1.54
N GLY A 328 -21.25 -37.38 2.42
CA GLY A 328 -20.96 -36.80 3.74
C GLY A 328 -20.14 -35.51 3.66
N GLU A 329 -19.15 -35.45 2.77
CA GLU A 329 -18.35 -34.25 2.50
C GLU A 329 -19.22 -33.17 1.85
N GLU A 330 -20.05 -33.52 0.87
CA GLU A 330 -20.98 -32.61 0.20
C GLU A 330 -21.99 -32.01 1.20
N ALA A 331 -22.62 -32.85 2.04
CA ALA A 331 -23.51 -32.37 3.10
C ALA A 331 -22.78 -31.46 4.12
N SER A 332 -21.51 -31.74 4.42
CA SER A 332 -20.72 -30.87 5.31
C SER A 332 -20.41 -29.52 4.66
N LEU A 333 -20.11 -29.50 3.36
CA LEU A 333 -19.86 -28.27 2.61
C LEU A 333 -21.14 -27.44 2.46
N GLU A 334 -22.27 -28.07 2.16
CA GLU A 334 -23.58 -27.41 2.13
C GLU A 334 -23.93 -26.77 3.48
N ALA A 335 -23.68 -27.47 4.59
CA ALA A 335 -23.88 -26.91 5.93
C ALA A 335 -22.97 -25.70 6.19
N THR A 336 -21.70 -25.72 5.75
CA THR A 336 -20.81 -24.57 5.88
C THR A 336 -21.22 -23.40 5.00
N LEU A 337 -21.72 -23.65 3.79
CA LEU A 337 -22.24 -22.62 2.89
C LEU A 337 -23.47 -21.96 3.50
N ALA A 338 -24.43 -22.73 3.99
CA ALA A 338 -25.61 -22.20 4.67
C ALA A 338 -25.25 -21.35 5.90
N GLN A 339 -24.23 -21.78 6.67
CA GLN A 339 -23.73 -21.01 7.82
C GLN A 339 -23.08 -19.69 7.39
N LEU A 340 -22.29 -19.69 6.32
CA LEU A 340 -21.65 -18.49 5.78
C LEU A 340 -22.67 -17.52 5.18
N GLU A 341 -23.68 -18.02 4.48
CA GLU A 341 -24.78 -17.22 3.95
C GLU A 341 -25.56 -16.52 5.07
N ALA A 342 -25.90 -17.24 6.14
CA ALA A 342 -26.55 -16.66 7.32
C ALA A 342 -25.67 -15.59 7.99
N ALA A 343 -24.36 -15.83 8.08
CA ALA A 343 -23.40 -14.87 8.65
C ALA A 343 -23.26 -13.60 7.77
N ILE A 344 -23.27 -13.74 6.44
CA ILE A 344 -23.24 -12.61 5.50
C ILE A 344 -24.52 -11.79 5.63
N GLU A 345 -25.68 -12.42 5.70
CA GLU A 345 -26.95 -11.70 5.81
C GLU A 345 -27.09 -11.00 7.18
N GLY A 346 -26.59 -11.62 8.26
CA GLY A 346 -26.46 -10.96 9.57
C GLY A 346 -25.61 -9.70 9.50
N ARG A 347 -24.40 -9.78 8.90
CA ARG A 347 -23.52 -8.61 8.73
C ARG A 347 -24.11 -7.54 7.81
N ARG A 348 -24.88 -7.93 6.79
CA ARG A 348 -25.62 -6.97 5.95
C ARG A 348 -26.70 -6.23 6.75
N GLY A 349 -27.39 -6.93 7.65
CA GLY A 349 -28.33 -6.32 8.59
C GLY A 349 -27.66 -5.30 9.49
N GLU A 350 -26.54 -5.65 10.11
CA GLU A 350 -25.73 -4.74 10.93
C GLU A 350 -25.25 -3.51 10.15
N ALA A 351 -24.78 -3.70 8.91
CA ALA A 351 -24.36 -2.60 8.05
C ALA A 351 -25.51 -1.64 7.71
N ARG A 352 -26.72 -2.15 7.44
CA ARG A 352 -27.90 -1.31 7.21
C ARG A 352 -28.29 -0.54 8.46
N ALA A 353 -28.25 -1.16 9.64
CA ALA A 353 -28.52 -0.48 10.91
C ALA A 353 -27.52 0.65 11.18
N ALA A 354 -26.22 0.39 10.93
CA ALA A 354 -25.17 1.40 11.05
C ALA A 354 -25.35 2.57 10.06
N GLN A 355 -25.78 2.29 8.82
CA GLN A 355 -26.07 3.33 7.82
C GLN A 355 -27.22 4.25 8.25
N LEU A 356 -28.28 3.68 8.82
CA LEU A 356 -29.40 4.47 9.36
C LEU A 356 -28.95 5.34 10.54
N GLY A 357 -28.13 4.79 11.44
CA GLY A 357 -27.54 5.55 12.55
C GLY A 357 -26.65 6.70 12.07
N LEU A 358 -25.82 6.47 11.05
CA LEU A 358 -25.00 7.52 10.45
C LEU A 358 -25.87 8.64 9.85
N ALA A 359 -26.91 8.29 9.09
CA ALA A 359 -27.82 9.28 8.50
C ALA A 359 -28.54 10.13 9.55
N GLN A 360 -28.90 9.53 10.69
CA GLN A 360 -29.47 10.24 11.84
C GLN A 360 -28.47 11.24 12.42
N VAL A 361 -27.25 10.81 12.74
CA VAL A 361 -26.20 11.67 13.29
C VAL A 361 -25.87 12.81 12.32
N GLU A 362 -25.80 12.54 11.01
CA GLU A 362 -25.60 13.57 10.00
C GLU A 362 -26.74 14.60 9.94
N ALA A 363 -27.98 14.18 10.16
CA ALA A 363 -29.12 15.10 10.26
C ALA A 363 -29.02 15.99 11.51
N GLU A 364 -28.67 15.40 12.66
CA GLU A 364 -28.46 16.13 13.92
C GLU A 364 -27.34 17.17 13.80
N VAL A 365 -26.20 16.79 13.20
CA VAL A 365 -25.08 17.70 12.94
C VAL A 365 -25.48 18.82 11.99
N ARG A 366 -26.23 18.54 10.92
CA ARG A 366 -26.74 19.58 10.02
C ARG A 366 -27.67 20.56 10.73
N GLN A 367 -28.59 20.06 11.56
CA GLN A 367 -29.49 20.90 12.35
C GLN A 367 -28.71 21.76 13.36
N GLY A 368 -27.70 21.19 14.02
CA GLY A 368 -26.82 21.91 14.94
C GLY A 368 -26.08 23.06 14.27
N HIS A 369 -25.53 22.85 13.06
CA HIS A 369 -24.87 23.89 12.29
C HIS A 369 -25.81 25.05 11.91
N LEU A 370 -27.04 24.74 11.50
CA LEU A 370 -28.04 25.76 11.19
C LEU A 370 -28.42 26.58 12.43
N ALA A 371 -28.62 25.92 13.57
CA ALA A 371 -28.91 26.59 14.84
C ALA A 371 -27.74 27.48 15.32
N LEU A 372 -26.50 27.01 15.17
CA LEU A 372 -25.30 27.80 15.46
C LEU A 372 -25.18 29.01 14.55
N GLY A 373 -25.39 28.85 13.24
CA GLY A 373 -25.41 29.95 12.28
C GLY A 373 -26.43 31.02 12.64
N GLY A 374 -27.67 30.61 12.94
CA GLY A 374 -28.72 31.55 13.38
C GLY A 374 -28.36 32.31 14.66
N ARG A 375 -27.72 31.65 15.64
CA ARG A 375 -27.21 32.31 16.85
C ARG A 375 -26.09 33.30 16.54
N GLN A 376 -25.16 32.95 15.65
CA GLN A 376 -24.08 33.84 15.24
C GLN A 376 -24.61 35.09 14.54
N ASP A 377 -25.58 34.94 13.64
CA ASP A 377 -26.18 36.09 12.95
C ASP A 377 -26.99 36.98 13.91
N ALA A 378 -27.71 36.38 14.87
CA ALA A 378 -28.38 37.13 15.92
C ALA A 378 -27.39 37.93 16.79
N LEU A 379 -26.24 37.35 17.15
CA LEU A 379 -25.18 38.05 17.87
C LEU A 379 -24.56 39.17 17.03
N ARG A 380 -24.35 38.96 15.73
CA ARG A 380 -23.85 39.99 14.81
C ARG A 380 -24.81 41.17 14.70
N LEU A 381 -26.12 40.91 14.56
CA LEU A 381 -27.13 41.97 14.53
C LEU A 381 -27.17 42.75 15.85
N LYS A 382 -27.10 42.07 17.00
CA LYS A 382 -27.01 42.72 18.31
C LYS A 382 -25.76 43.58 18.45
N ALA A 383 -24.59 43.09 18.00
CA ALA A 383 -23.35 43.87 18.02
C ALA A 383 -23.47 45.13 17.14
N ARG A 384 -24.02 45.01 15.94
CA ARG A 384 -24.25 46.15 15.04
C ARG A 384 -25.24 47.15 15.61
N ALA A 385 -26.28 46.69 16.30
CA ALA A 385 -27.24 47.57 16.97
C ALA A 385 -26.59 48.35 18.13
N LEU A 386 -25.64 47.74 18.85
CA LEU A 386 -24.85 48.43 19.88
C LEU A 386 -23.95 49.52 19.29
N GLU A 387 -23.37 49.31 18.12
CA GLU A 387 -22.53 50.32 17.44
C GLU A 387 -23.33 51.52 16.94
N LEU A 388 -24.62 51.34 16.60
CA LEU A 388 -25.49 52.40 16.09
C LEU A 388 -26.12 53.27 17.19
N LEU A 389 -25.95 52.91 18.46
CA LEU A 389 -26.44 53.71 19.59
C LEU A 389 -25.52 54.91 19.85
N PRO A 390 -26.05 56.15 19.87
CA PRO A 390 -25.26 57.33 20.20
C PRO A 390 -24.77 57.25 21.66
N ASP A 391 -23.46 57.41 21.86
CA ASP A 391 -22.79 57.30 23.16
C ASP A 391 -23.04 55.96 23.89
N ALA A 392 -23.09 54.83 23.16
CA ALA A 392 -23.33 53.50 23.74
C ALA A 392 -22.33 53.14 24.85
N HIS A 393 -21.06 53.49 24.67
CA HIS A 393 -20.00 53.23 25.65
C HIS A 393 -20.14 54.12 26.88
N GLY A 394 -20.45 55.42 26.71
CA GLY A 394 -20.72 56.31 27.83
C GLY A 394 -22.00 55.95 28.58
N ASN A 395 -23.03 55.47 27.90
CA ASN A 395 -24.27 55.02 28.52
C ASN A 395 -24.11 53.68 29.25
N MET A 396 -23.33 52.72 28.73
CA MET A 396 -22.93 51.52 29.48
C MET A 396 -22.10 51.86 30.72
N ALA A 397 -21.14 52.78 30.60
CA ALA A 397 -20.35 53.25 31.74
C ALA A 397 -21.23 53.96 32.79
N LYS A 398 -22.19 54.78 32.36
CA LYS A 398 -23.19 55.41 33.24
C LYS A 398 -24.10 54.38 33.91
N LEU A 399 -24.47 53.29 33.23
CA LEU A 399 -25.25 52.19 33.82
C LEU A 399 -24.42 51.36 34.82
N GLN A 400 -23.15 51.09 34.52
CA GLN A 400 -22.23 50.41 35.44
C GLN A 400 -21.94 51.25 36.69
N VAL A 401 -21.83 52.57 36.55
CA VAL A 401 -21.68 53.52 37.66
C VAL A 401 -23.01 53.74 38.39
N GLY A 402 -24.14 53.76 37.69
CA GLY A 402 -25.47 53.91 38.25
C GLY A 402 -25.96 52.68 39.02
N TRP A 403 -25.48 51.48 38.66
CA TRP A 403 -25.63 50.24 39.44
C TRP A 403 -24.51 50.06 40.47
N GLY A 404 -23.48 50.91 40.42
CA GLY A 404 -22.34 50.95 41.33
C GLY A 404 -22.44 52.10 42.33
N VAL A 405 -23.47 52.12 43.18
CA VAL A 405 -23.53 52.95 44.40
C VAL A 405 -23.70 52.03 45.62
N PRO A 406 -22.98 52.26 46.74
CA PRO A 406 -22.74 51.24 47.76
C PRO A 406 -23.95 51.10 48.69
N GLY A 407 -24.70 50.01 48.52
CA GLY A 407 -25.84 49.71 49.38
C GLY A 407 -26.82 48.74 48.74
N GLY A 408 -26.33 47.61 48.23
CA GLY A 408 -27.11 46.71 47.38
C GLY A 408 -27.02 45.23 47.74
N GLY A 409 -26.87 44.91 49.02
CA GLY A 409 -26.84 43.53 49.52
C GLY A 409 -28.18 42.76 49.44
N GLN A 410 -29.23 43.33 48.83
CA GLN A 410 -30.57 42.71 48.80
C GLN A 410 -31.18 42.53 47.40
N VAL A 411 -30.56 43.04 46.33
CA VAL A 411 -31.16 42.93 44.97
C VAL A 411 -30.66 41.69 44.21
N TRP A 412 -29.44 41.23 44.48
CA TRP A 412 -28.89 40.02 43.85
C TRP A 412 -29.58 38.72 44.33
N GLY A 413 -30.21 38.71 45.51
CA GLY A 413 -31.00 37.58 45.98
C GLY A 413 -32.32 37.37 45.22
N LEU A 414 -32.86 38.42 44.59
CA LEU A 414 -34.12 38.36 43.84
C LEU A 414 -33.92 37.93 42.37
N LEU A 415 -32.74 38.20 41.79
CA LEU A 415 -32.39 37.78 40.43
C LEU A 415 -31.93 36.32 40.35
N ASP A 416 -31.30 35.79 41.41
CA ASP A 416 -31.00 34.35 41.51
C ASP A 416 -32.28 33.52 41.63
N SER A 417 -33.34 34.07 42.24
CA SER A 417 -34.66 33.41 42.32
C SER A 417 -35.40 33.37 40.98
N LEU A 418 -34.94 34.10 39.95
CA LEU A 418 -35.56 34.16 38.62
C LEU A 418 -34.77 33.40 37.54
N GLY A 419 -33.67 32.71 37.91
CA GLY A 419 -33.02 31.74 37.04
C GLY A 419 -32.32 32.30 35.80
N VAL A 420 -31.86 33.56 35.85
CA VAL A 420 -31.17 34.21 34.71
C VAL A 420 -29.71 34.51 35.04
N THR A 421 -28.90 33.47 35.26
CA THR A 421 -27.45 33.56 35.06
C THR A 421 -26.91 32.23 34.53
N GLY A 422 -26.97 32.07 33.21
CA GLY A 422 -26.27 31.02 32.49
C GLY A 422 -25.32 31.62 31.46
N ALA A 423 -24.22 32.20 31.93
CA ALA A 423 -22.96 32.41 31.18
C ALA A 423 -22.02 33.28 32.03
N ARG A 424 -21.18 32.64 32.85
CA ARG A 424 -19.89 33.22 33.22
C ARG A 424 -18.88 32.66 32.21
N LEU A 425 -18.32 33.55 31.39
CA LEU A 425 -17.00 33.40 30.77
C LEU A 425 -16.00 34.12 31.66
#